data_AF-A0A1A9V9H0-F1
#
_entry.id   AF-A0A1A9V9H0-F1
#
_cell.length_a   1.000
_cell.length_b   1.000
_cell.length_c   1.000
_cell.angle_alpha   90.00
_cell.angle_beta   90.00
_cell.angle_gamma   90.00
#
_symmetry.space_group_name_H-M   'P 1'
#
loop_
_entity.id
_entity.type
_entity.pdbx_description
1 polymer ?
#
loop_
_entity_poly.entity_id
_entity_poly.type
_entity_poly.pdbx_seq_one_letter_code
_entity_poly.pdbx_strand_id
1 'polypeptide(L)'
;MNPLGKIQVLDDIEKEIIQCLQSAGQTLQELSKEKSSQKNAETQTQQFLKSLSSLESKLTEQISYLTQVSTGQPHEGSGYASAKVLQMAWHRISHI
;
A
#
# COMPACT_ATOMS: atom_id res chain seq x y z
N MET A 1 -8.86 -7.58 6.78
CA MET A 1 -8.45 -7.48 5.37
C MET A 1 -7.54 -8.66 5.07
N ASN A 2 -7.87 -9.51 4.10
CA ASN A 2 -7.11 -10.73 3.79
C ASN A 2 -5.71 -10.37 3.24
N PRO A 3 -4.64 -11.13 3.57
CA PRO A 3 -3.31 -11.00 2.98
C PRO A 3 -3.28 -10.75 1.46
N LEU A 4 -4.13 -11.42 0.68
CA LEU A 4 -4.23 -11.18 -0.78
C LEU A 4 -4.64 -9.74 -1.12
N GLY A 5 -5.57 -9.16 -0.36
CA GLY A 5 -5.98 -7.77 -0.56
C GLY A 5 -4.87 -6.78 -0.21
N LYS A 6 -3.92 -7.16 0.66
CA LYS A 6 -2.75 -6.32 0.99
C LYS A 6 -1.71 -6.34 -0.12
N ILE A 7 -1.46 -7.50 -0.73
CA ILE A 7 -0.59 -7.61 -1.92
C ILE A 7 -1.15 -6.76 -3.06
N GLN A 8 -2.45 -6.84 -3.30
CA GLN A 8 -3.09 -6.07 -4.36
C GLN A 8 -2.96 -4.54 -4.16
N VAL A 9 -2.99 -4.06 -2.92
CA VAL A 9 -2.72 -2.65 -2.63
C VAL A 9 -1.28 -2.26 -2.97
N LEU A 10 -0.31 -3.14 -2.73
CA LEU A 10 1.08 -2.89 -3.12
C LEU A 10 1.26 -2.87 -4.64
N ASP A 11 0.59 -3.77 -5.37
CA ASP A 11 0.58 -3.76 -6.84
C ASP A 11 -0.03 -2.47 -7.41
N ASP A 12 -1.09 -1.96 -6.78
CA ASP A 12 -1.73 -0.72 -7.22
C ASP A 12 -0.87 0.51 -6.88
N ILE A 13 -0.17 0.50 -5.74
CA ILE A 13 0.86 1.49 -5.41
C ILE A 13 1.98 1.48 -6.46
N GLU A 14 2.45 0.31 -6.90
CA GLU A 14 3.49 0.20 -7.93
C GLU A 14 3.04 0.82 -9.26
N LYS A 15 1.79 0.54 -9.69
CA LYS A 15 1.22 1.18 -10.90
C LYS A 15 1.13 2.70 -10.75
N GLU A 16 0.76 3.20 -9.58
CA GLU A 16 0.71 4.64 -9.31
C GLU A 16 2.10 5.29 -9.34
N ILE A 17 3.15 4.60 -8.89
CA ILE A 17 4.55 5.06 -9.03
C ILE A 17 4.90 5.24 -10.50
N ILE A 18 4.59 4.25 -11.34
CA ILE A 18 4.85 4.30 -12.78
C ILE A 18 4.12 5.50 -13.41
N GLN A 19 2.85 5.71 -13.08
CA GLN A 19 2.04 6.82 -13.56
C GLN A 19 2.61 8.19 -13.13
N CYS A 20 3.11 8.27 -11.89
CA CYS A 20 3.75 9.47 -11.35
C CYS A 20 5.03 9.82 -12.14
N LEU A 21 5.89 8.83 -12.35
CA LEU A 21 7.12 8.99 -13.15
C LEU A 21 6.83 9.37 -14.61
N GLN A 22 5.79 8.79 -15.21
CA GLN A 22 5.35 9.17 -16.56
C GLN A 22 4.91 10.63 -16.62
N SER A 23 4.16 11.12 -15.63
CA SER A 23 3.70 12.51 -15.58
C SER A 23 4.89 13.48 -15.44
N ALA A 24 5.88 13.14 -14.61
CA ALA A 24 7.13 13.90 -14.51
C ALA A 24 7.91 13.89 -15.84
N GLY A 25 8.03 12.73 -16.49
CA GLY A 25 8.68 12.60 -17.79
C GLY A 25 8.00 13.45 -18.87
N GLN A 26 6.66 13.46 -18.91
CA GLN A 26 5.90 14.30 -19.84
C GLN A 26 6.09 15.79 -19.58
N THR A 27 6.15 16.22 -18.32
CA THR A 27 6.49 17.61 -17.97
C THR A 27 7.87 17.99 -18.51
N LEU A 28 8.90 17.18 -18.23
CA LEU A 28 10.26 17.44 -18.70
C LEU A 28 10.35 17.45 -20.22
N GLN A 29 9.66 16.52 -20.89
CA GLN A 29 9.60 16.44 -22.34
C GLN A 29 8.92 17.69 -22.93
N GLU A 30 7.82 18.16 -22.35
CA GLU A 30 7.16 19.40 -22.78
C GLU A 30 8.08 20.62 -22.63
N LEU A 31 8.79 20.72 -21.52
CA LEU A 31 9.74 21.81 -21.25
C LEU A 31 10.95 21.79 -22.18
N SER A 32 11.32 20.62 -22.70
CA SER A 32 12.45 20.48 -23.65
C SER A 32 12.12 20.92 -25.09
N LYS A 33 10.85 21.21 -25.42
CA LYS A 33 10.44 21.61 -26.77
C LYS A 33 10.90 23.04 -27.07
N GLU A 34 11.31 23.30 -28.31
CA GLU A 34 11.65 24.66 -28.79
C GLU A 34 10.49 25.66 -28.64
N LYS A 35 9.25 25.16 -28.77
CA LYS A 35 8.02 25.89 -28.44
C LYS A 35 7.21 25.08 -27.42
N SER A 36 7.50 25.29 -26.15
CA SER A 36 6.78 24.64 -25.06
C SER A 36 5.43 25.29 -24.80
N SER A 37 4.42 24.46 -24.48
CA SER A 37 3.12 24.93 -23.99
C SER A 37 3.14 25.02 -22.47
N GLN A 38 3.16 26.24 -21.94
CA GLN A 38 3.11 26.48 -20.50
C GLN A 38 1.90 25.80 -19.84
N LYS A 39 0.72 25.89 -20.47
CA LYS A 39 -0.50 25.25 -19.97
C LYS A 39 -0.35 23.73 -19.85
N ASN A 40 0.31 23.09 -20.82
CA ASN A 40 0.52 21.65 -20.79
C ASN A 40 1.54 21.27 -19.72
N ALA A 41 2.65 22.01 -19.61
CA ALA A 41 3.66 21.78 -18.57
C ALA A 41 3.06 21.93 -17.16
N GLU A 42 2.24 22.97 -16.93
CA GLU A 42 1.54 23.17 -15.66
C GLU A 42 0.55 22.04 -15.38
N THR A 43 -0.22 21.60 -16.38
CA THR A 43 -1.18 20.49 -16.21
C THR A 43 -0.48 19.20 -15.80
N GLN A 44 0.61 18.84 -16.47
CA GLN A 44 1.39 17.63 -16.17
C GLN A 44 2.10 17.72 -14.82
N THR A 45 2.59 18.91 -14.46
CA THR A 45 3.16 19.18 -13.13
C THR A 45 2.12 19.01 -12.03
N GLN A 46 0.91 19.54 -12.22
CA GLN A 46 -0.18 19.38 -11.26
C GLN A 46 -0.61 17.92 -11.11
N GLN A 47 -0.64 17.16 -12.21
CA GLN A 47 -0.92 15.73 -12.17
C GLN A 47 0.17 14.97 -11.40
N PHE A 48 1.44 15.26 -11.67
CA PHE A 48 2.58 14.70 -10.93
C PHE A 48 2.47 14.97 -9.43
N LEU A 49 2.23 16.22 -9.03
CA LEU A 49 2.12 16.61 -7.61
C LEU A 49 0.97 15.88 -6.91
N LYS A 50 -0.20 15.79 -7.55
CA LYS A 50 -1.35 15.05 -6.98
C LYS A 50 -1.06 13.56 -6.82
N SER A 51 -0.46 12.94 -7.84
CA SER A 51 -0.06 11.53 -7.77
C SER A 51 0.98 11.29 -6.68
N LEU A 52 1.97 12.18 -6.55
CA LEU A 52 3.01 12.09 -5.52
C LEU A 52 2.41 12.17 -4.11
N SER A 53 1.53 13.13 -3.84
CA SER A 53 0.89 13.25 -2.52
C SER A 53 0.02 12.04 -2.17
N SER A 54 -0.72 11.49 -3.15
CA SER A 54 -1.48 10.24 -2.97
C SER A 54 -0.56 9.07 -2.62
N LEU A 55 0.53 8.92 -3.37
CA LEU A 55 1.51 7.86 -3.18
C LEU A 55 2.18 7.94 -1.80
N GLU A 56 2.61 9.12 -1.36
CA GLU A 56 3.20 9.33 -0.04
C GLU A 56 2.24 8.91 1.09
N SER A 57 0.97 9.30 0.99
CA SER A 57 -0.05 8.93 1.98
C SER A 57 -0.25 7.42 2.04
N LYS A 58 -0.39 6.75 0.89
CA LYS A 58 -0.58 5.29 0.81
C LYS A 58 0.63 4.51 1.32
N LEU A 59 1.84 4.92 0.94
CA LEU A 59 3.07 4.29 1.42
C LEU A 59 3.23 4.46 2.92
N THR A 60 2.94 5.65 3.45
CA THR A 60 2.97 5.90 4.90
C THR A 60 2.01 4.96 5.63
N GLU A 61 0.78 4.80 5.13
CA GLU A 61 -0.19 3.87 5.71
C GLU A 61 0.32 2.41 5.69
N GLN A 62 0.93 1.96 4.59
CA GLN A 62 1.52 0.62 4.52
C GLN A 62 2.70 0.45 5.50
N ILE A 63 3.57 1.45 5.62
CA ILE A 63 4.69 1.43 6.59
C ILE A 63 4.16 1.38 8.02
N SER A 64 3.18 2.21 8.37
CA SER A 64 2.54 2.19 9.69
C SER A 64 1.90 0.84 9.98
N TYR A 65 1.18 0.27 9.01
CA TYR A 65 0.59 -1.06 9.13
C TYR A 65 1.64 -2.14 9.36
N LEU A 66 2.67 -2.22 8.50
CA LEU A 66 3.77 -3.18 8.62
C LEU A 66 4.47 -3.04 9.96
N THR A 67 4.69 -1.81 10.43
CA THR A 67 5.26 -1.54 11.76
C THR A 67 4.36 -2.09 12.87
N GLN A 68 3.05 -1.86 12.82
CA GLN A 68 2.09 -2.34 13.81
C GLN A 68 2.01 -3.88 13.87
N VAL A 69 2.01 -4.55 12.72
CA VAL A 69 1.91 -6.02 12.68
C VAL A 69 3.24 -6.72 12.94
N SER A 70 4.36 -6.09 12.57
CA SER A 70 5.72 -6.66 12.79
C SER A 70 6.21 -6.47 14.22
N THR A 71 5.64 -5.53 14.99
CA THR A 71 6.00 -5.28 16.40
C THR A 71 5.20 -6.13 17.41
N GLY A 72 4.45 -7.14 16.95
CA GLY A 72 3.93 -8.19 17.81
C GLY A 72 2.61 -7.89 18.53
N GLN A 73 1.78 -6.96 18.02
CA GLN A 73 0.36 -7.01 18.37
C GLN A 73 -0.18 -8.40 18.00
N PRO A 74 -0.92 -9.10 18.89
CA PRO A 74 -1.22 -10.52 18.73
C PRO A 74 -2.03 -10.82 17.45
N HIS A 75 -1.30 -11.02 16.35
CA HIS A 75 -1.84 -11.33 15.03
C HIS A 75 -2.27 -12.80 14.99
N GLU A 76 -3.48 -13.11 15.45
CA GLU A 76 -4.11 -14.43 15.31
C GLU A 76 -3.40 -15.62 16.01
N GLY A 77 -2.11 -15.53 16.36
CA GLY A 77 -1.33 -16.56 17.02
C GLY A 77 -1.63 -16.70 18.51
N SER A 78 -2.16 -15.67 19.18
CA SER A 78 -2.67 -15.80 20.55
C SER A 78 -4.12 -16.30 20.56
N GLY A 79 -4.97 -15.80 19.66
CA GLY A 79 -6.38 -16.18 19.55
C GLY A 79 -6.59 -17.59 19.01
N TYR A 80 -6.00 -17.93 17.85
CA TYR A 80 -6.10 -19.26 17.26
C TYR A 80 -5.41 -20.32 18.13
N ALA A 81 -4.24 -20.02 18.71
CA ALA A 81 -3.59 -20.96 19.62
C ALA A 81 -4.45 -21.19 20.87
N SER A 82 -5.00 -20.14 21.48
CA SER A 82 -5.88 -20.28 22.65
C SER A 82 -7.18 -21.03 22.31
N ALA A 83 -7.80 -20.74 21.16
CA ALA A 83 -9.01 -21.42 20.69
C ALA A 83 -8.74 -22.90 20.36
N LYS A 84 -7.62 -23.21 19.71
CA LYS A 84 -7.20 -24.59 19.42
C LYS A 84 -6.87 -25.36 20.70
N VAL A 85 -6.15 -24.74 21.65
CA VAL A 85 -5.87 -25.33 22.96
C VAL A 85 -7.18 -25.62 23.70
N LEU A 86 -8.12 -24.68 23.71
CA LEU A 86 -9.44 -24.86 24.29
C LEU A 86 -10.19 -26.02 23.61
N GLN A 87 -10.28 -26.03 22.28
CA GLN A 87 -10.92 -27.10 21.51
C GLN A 87 -10.29 -28.48 21.81
N MET A 88 -8.96 -28.55 21.88
CA MET A 88 -8.25 -29.77 22.25
C MET A 88 -8.50 -30.19 23.70
N ALA A 89 -8.63 -29.24 24.63
CA ALA A 89 -9.00 -29.51 26.01
C ALA A 89 -10.42 -30.07 26.12
N TRP A 90 -11.39 -29.48 25.40
CA TRP A 90 -12.75 -30.02 25.28
C TRP A 90 -12.75 -31.46 24.74
N HIS A 91 -12.03 -31.71 23.65
CA HIS A 91 -11.93 -33.06 23.06
C HIS A 91 -11.32 -34.07 24.04
N ARG A 92 -10.31 -33.68 24.83
CA ARG A 92 -9.73 -34.55 25.87
C ARG A 92 -10.74 -34.91 26.95
N ILE A 93 -11.57 -33.95 27.37
CA ILE A 93 -12.58 -34.15 28.41
C ILE A 93 -13.76 -35.00 27.90
N SER A 94 -14.15 -34.87 26.63
CA SER A 94 -15.25 -35.64 26.04
C SER A 94 -14.94 -37.12 25.77
N HIS A 95 -13.68 -37.55 25.92
CA HIS A 95 -13.23 -38.94 25.71
C HIS A 95 -12.76 -39.63 27.01
N ILE A 96 -13.22 -39.13 28.17
CA ILE A 96 -13.14 -39.77 29.49
C ILE A 96 -14.54 -40.24 29.85
#